data_AF-A0A3S4FZK8-F1
#
_entry.id   AF-A0A3S4FZK8-F1
#
_cell.length_a   1.000
_cell.length_b   1.000
_cell.length_c   1.000
_cell.angle_alpha   90.00
_cell.angle_beta   90.00
_cell.angle_gamma   90.00
#
_symmetry.space_group_name_H-M   'P 1'
#
loop_
_entity.id
_entity.type
_entity.pdbx_description
1 polymer ?
#
loop_
_entity_poly.entity_id
_entity_poly.type
_entity_poly.pdbx_seq_one_letter_code
_entity_poly.pdbx_strand_id
1 'polypeptide(L)' 'MTITVACDVDNPLCGAQGASAVFGPQKGATPQMVEQLDRALRHYGELLERVTGRAVINAPAPARRAAWAPRCWAC' A
#
# COMPACT_ATOMS: atom_id res chain seq x y z
N MET A 1 2.64 23.36 0.19
CA MET A 1 3.80 22.47 0.45
C MET A 1 3.53 21.14 -0.22
N THR A 2 4.45 20.67 -1.06
CA THR A 2 4.29 19.42 -1.83
C THR A 2 5.24 18.37 -1.29
N ILE A 3 4.71 17.21 -0.91
CA ILE A 3 5.50 16.06 -0.45
C ILE A 3 5.52 15.03 -1.56
N THR A 4 6.71 14.56 -1.92
CA THR A 4 6.90 13.47 -2.89
C THR A 4 7.38 12.23 -2.15
N VAL A 5 6.75 11.09 -2.42
CA VAL A 5 7.13 9.78 -1.86
C VAL A 5 7.58 8.88 -3.00
N ALA A 6 8.73 8.22 -2.84
CA ALA A 6 9.17 7.19 -3.76
C ALA A 6 8.40 5.89 -3.48
N CYS A 7 7.81 5.30 -4.52
CA CYS A 7 7.06 4.05 -4.43
C CYS A 7 7.41 3.20 -5.67
N ASP A 8 7.83 1.96 -5.43
CA ASP A 8 8.30 0.99 -6.42
C ASP A 8 7.35 -0.21 -6.59
N VAL A 9 6.22 -0.21 -5.88
CA VAL A 9 5.22 -1.28 -5.87
C VAL A 9 3.82 -0.73 -6.11
N ASP A 10 2.99 -1.49 -6.85
CA ASP A 10 1.62 -1.08 -7.24
C ASP A 10 0.52 -1.84 -6.47
N ASN A 11 0.88 -2.59 -5.42
CA ASN A 11 -0.04 -3.42 -4.66
C ASN A 11 -1.14 -2.59 -3.96
N PRO A 12 -2.42 -3.00 -4.05
CA PRO A 12 -3.49 -2.38 -3.27
C PRO A 12 -3.27 -2.59 -1.76
N LEU A 13 -4.03 -1.87 -0.95
CA LEU A 13 -3.92 -1.97 0.51
C LEU A 13 -4.38 -3.35 1.01
N CYS A 14 -5.47 -3.88 0.45
CA CYS A 14 -6.10 -5.14 0.88
C CYS A 14 -6.33 -6.11 -0.29
N GLY A 15 -6.63 -7.37 0.04
CA GLY A 15 -7.02 -8.42 -0.91
C GLY A 15 -5.88 -9.38 -1.27
N ALA A 16 -6.12 -10.24 -2.28
CA ALA A 16 -5.19 -11.32 -2.65
C ALA A 16 -3.81 -10.82 -3.12
N GLN A 17 -3.76 -9.60 -3.69
CA GLN A 17 -2.52 -8.91 -4.08
C GLN A 17 -2.21 -7.73 -3.12
N GLY A 18 -2.88 -7.70 -1.96
CA GLY A 18 -2.77 -6.64 -0.98
C GLY A 18 -1.46 -6.67 -0.20
N ALA A 19 -1.17 -5.58 0.52
CA ALA A 19 0.09 -5.42 1.26
C ALA A 19 0.38 -6.58 2.22
N SER A 20 -0.62 -7.06 2.97
CA SER A 20 -0.47 -8.17 3.91
C SER A 20 -0.20 -9.50 3.19
N ALA A 21 -0.87 -9.76 2.06
CA ALA A 21 -0.72 -11.00 1.31
C ALA A 21 0.64 -11.11 0.62
N VAL A 22 1.14 -10.00 0.06
CA VAL A 22 2.37 -9.98 -0.73
C VAL A 22 3.61 -9.79 0.13
N PHE A 23 3.57 -8.87 1.11
CA PHE A 23 4.76 -8.53 1.90
C PHE A 23 4.77 -9.15 3.30
N GLY A 24 3.65 -9.71 3.77
CA GLY A 24 3.55 -10.39 5.05
C GLY A 24 4.38 -11.67 5.13
N PRO A 25 4.31 -12.60 4.16
CA PRO A 25 5.00 -13.89 4.24
C PRO A 25 6.52 -13.77 4.41
N GLN A 26 7.17 -12.86 3.67
CA GLN A 26 8.61 -12.60 3.79
C GLN A 26 9.03 -11.96 5.13
N LYS A 27 8.05 -11.45 5.91
CA LYS A 27 8.25 -10.91 7.26
C LYS A 27 7.84 -11.91 8.35
N GLY A 28 7.56 -13.16 7.98
CA GLY A 28 7.18 -14.22 8.92
C GLY A 28 5.68 -14.26 9.27
N ALA A 29 4.81 -13.55 8.53
CA ALA A 29 3.38 -13.66 8.74
C ALA A 29 2.86 -15.03 8.26
N THR A 30 2.20 -15.77 9.15
CA THR A 30 1.46 -16.99 8.77
C THR A 30 0.21 -16.63 7.96
N PRO A 31 -0.42 -17.58 7.24
CA PRO A 31 -1.66 -17.31 6.52
C PRO A 31 -2.77 -16.72 7.41
N GLN A 32 -2.88 -17.19 8.66
CA GLN A 32 -3.84 -16.66 9.63
C GLN A 32 -3.51 -15.21 10.03
N MET A 33 -2.22 -14.89 10.22
CA MET A 33 -1.79 -13.51 10.49
C MET A 33 -2.07 -12.61 9.30
N VAL A 34 -1.84 -13.08 8.07
CA VAL A 34 -2.15 -12.33 6.84
C VAL A 34 -3.63 -11.96 6.79
N GLU A 35 -4.54 -12.90 7.07
CA GLU A 35 -5.98 -12.62 7.12
C GLU A 35 -6.36 -11.61 8.20
N GLN A 36 -5.78 -11.73 9.40
CA GLN A 36 -6.00 -10.79 10.49
C GLN A 36 -5.51 -9.38 10.14
N LEU A 37 -4.33 -9.29 9.54
CA LEU A 37 -3.74 -8.03 9.09
C LEU A 37 -4.54 -7.41 7.95
N ASP A 38 -5.02 -8.18 6.97
CA ASP A 38 -5.86 -7.69 5.87
C ASP A 38 -7.17 -7.09 6.39
N ARG A 39 -7.82 -7.74 7.37
CA ARG A 39 -9.03 -7.22 8.02
C ARG A 39 -8.77 -5.93 8.78
N ALA A 40 -7.65 -5.86 9.51
CA ALA A 40 -7.24 -4.65 10.23
C ALA A 40 -6.95 -3.49 9.26
N LEU A 41 -6.24 -3.76 8.15
CA LEU A 41 -5.97 -2.77 7.11
C LEU A 41 -7.24 -2.30 6.41
N ARG A 42 -8.22 -3.19 6.19
CA ARG A 42 -9.52 -2.81 5.63
C ARG A 42 -10.26 -1.85 6.55
N HIS A 43 -10.35 -2.19 7.83
CA HIS A 43 -11.00 -1.32 8.82
C HIS A 43 -10.31 0.05 8.89
N TYR A 44 -8.98 0.07 8.90
CA TYR A 44 -8.21 1.32 8.88
C TYR A 44 -8.45 2.13 7.59
N GLY A 45 -8.47 1.47 6.43
CA GLY A 45 -8.75 2.11 5.14
C GLY A 45 -10.14 2.72 5.08
N GLU A 46 -11.16 2.04 5.63
CA GLU A 46 -12.53 2.56 5.71
C GLU A 46 -12.61 3.82 6.58
N LEU A 47 -11.88 3.86 7.70
CA LEU A 47 -11.80 5.05 8.55
C LEU A 47 -11.10 6.21 7.83
N LEU A 48 -9.99 5.93 7.13
CA LEU A 48 -9.29 6.93 6.33
C LEU A 48 -10.17 7.49 5.21
N GLU A 49 -10.90 6.63 4.50
CA GLU A 49 -11.85 7.05 3.45
C GLU A 49 -12.95 7.95 4.01
N ARG A 50 -13.50 7.61 5.18
CA ARG A 50 -14.52 8.43 5.85
C ARG A 50 -14.00 9.81 6.27
N VAL A 51 -12.78 9.87 6.78
CA VAL A 51 -12.18 11.12 7.30
C VAL A 51 -11.66 12.01 6.16
N THR A 52 -11.09 11.41 5.12
CA THR A 52 -10.40 12.16 4.05
C THR A 52 -11.22 12.31 2.78
N GLY A 53 -12.28 11.51 2.59
CA GLY A 53 -13.05 11.43 1.35
C GLY A 53 -12.28 10.84 0.16
N ARG A 54 -11.10 10.24 0.40
CA ARG A 54 -10.22 9.70 -0.65
C ARG A 54 -10.23 8.18 -0.60
N ALA A 55 -10.49 7.54 -1.73
CA ALA A 55 -10.38 6.09 -1.86
C ALA A 55 -8.92 5.64 -1.63
N VAL A 56 -8.72 4.69 -0.71
CA VAL A 56 -7.40 4.11 -0.36
C VAL A 56 -7.40 2.59 -0.35
N ILE A 57 -8.55 1.93 -0.19
CA ILE A 57 -8.61 0.46 -0.06
C ILE A 57 -8.33 -0.22 -1.40
N ASN A 58 -9.01 0.24 -2.45
CA ASN A 58 -8.94 -0.30 -3.81
C ASN A 58 -8.10 0.58 -4.75
N ALA A 59 -7.51 1.65 -4.24
CA ALA A 59 -6.66 2.49 -5.05
C ALA A 59 -5.38 1.71 -5.38
N PRO A 60 -4.97 1.65 -6.67
CA PRO A 60 -3.61 1.26 -6.97
C PRO A 60 -2.66 2.18 -6.20
N ALA A 61 -1.50 1.67 -5.78
CA ALA A 61 -0.48 2.55 -5.22
C ALA A 61 -0.24 3.70 -6.23
N PRO A 62 0.10 4.93 -5.78
CA PRO A 62 0.27 6.05 -6.68
C PRO A 62 1.44 5.77 -7.64
N ALA A 63 1.12 5.15 -8.77
CA ALA A 63 2.07 4.72 -9.76
C ALA A 63 2.75 5.96 -10.35
N ARG A 64 4.07 6.02 -10.16
CA ARG A 64 5.04 6.65 -11.05
C ARG A 64 4.57 7.95 -11.74
N ARG A 65 4.50 9.07 -11.01
CA ARG A 65 4.74 10.37 -11.66
C ARG A 65 6.25 10.45 -11.94
N ALA A 66 6.61 10.10 -13.16
CA ALA A 66 7.96 9.93 -13.72
C ALA A 66 8.83 11.21 -13.75
N ALA A 67 8.89 11.96 -12.64
CA ALA A 67 9.72 13.16 -12.52
C ALA A 67 11.04 12.91 -11.76
N TRP A 68 11.24 11.72 -11.18
CA TRP A 68 12.37 11.44 -10.26
C TRP A 68 13.31 10.31 -10.70
N ALA A 69 13.01 9.64 -11.82
CA ALA A 69 13.76 8.47 -12.27
C ALA A 69 15.29 8.67 -12.37
N PRO A 70 15.85 9.82 -12.82
CA PRO A 70 17.31 9.93 -12.93
C PRO A 70 18.04 10.34 -11.64
N ARG A 71 17.35 10.76 -10.56
CA ARG A 71 18.02 11.29 -9.34
C ARG A 71 17.96 10.39 -8.12
N CYS A 72 17.05 9.42 -8.07
CA CYS A 72 16.94 8.50 -6.93
C CYS A 72 17.36 7.05 -7.25
N TRP A 73 17.56 6.71 -8.53
CA TRP A 73 17.93 5.35 -9.00
C TRP A 73 19.35 5.28 -9.58
N ALA A 74 20.14 6.35 -9.45
CA ALA A 74 21.56 6.30 -9.72
C ALA A 74 22.26 5.82 -8.44
N CYS A 75 22.40 4.50 -8.31
CA CYS A 75 23.56 3.95 -7.60
C CYS A 75 24.84 4.32 -8.36
#